data_AF-A0A3A9JNN5-F1
#
_entry.id   AF-A0A3A9JNN5-F1
#
_cell.length_a   1.000
_cell.length_b   1.000
_cell.length_c   1.000
_cell.angle_alpha   90.00
_cell.angle_beta   90.00
_cell.angle_gamma   90.00
#
_symmetry.space_group_name_H-M   'P 1'
#
loop_
_entity.id
_entity.type
_entity.pdbx_description
1 polymer ?
#
loop_
_entity_poly.entity_id
_entity_poly.type
_entity_poly.pdbx_seq_one_letter_code
_entity_poly.pdbx_strand_id
1 'polypeptide(L)'
;MRRFIYAAFIMVILLVLLIGGMYVYIEWYGRNCEPEKADAIIVLGAAVWKDGPSPALLERINLAETLYRHGYAHAIITTGGVGSFNPTPEGRAARDELIRRGISGDAVYEETHLF
;
A
#
# COMPACT_ATOMS: atom_id res chain seq x y z
N MET A 1 36.08 -27.71 -15.97
CA MET A 1 34.68 -27.59 -16.45
C MET A 1 33.64 -28.10 -15.45
N ARG A 2 33.60 -29.38 -15.05
CA ARG A 2 32.56 -29.92 -14.13
C ARG A 2 32.42 -29.16 -12.79
N ARG A 3 33.53 -28.80 -12.13
CA ARG A 3 33.53 -28.02 -10.87
C ARG A 3 32.87 -26.64 -10.99
N PHE A 4 33.05 -25.96 -12.13
CA PHE A 4 32.41 -24.67 -12.40
C PHE A 4 30.90 -24.82 -12.60
N ILE A 5 30.46 -25.91 -13.23
CA ILE A 5 29.03 -26.21 -13.41
C ILE A 5 28.36 -26.47 -12.06
N TYR A 6 28.98 -27.23 -11.16
CA TYR A 6 28.44 -27.46 -9.81
C TYR A 6 28.40 -26.17 -8.98
N ALA A 7 29.44 -25.33 -9.05
CA ALA A 7 29.47 -24.05 -8.35
C ALA A 7 28.36 -23.11 -8.86
N ALA A 8 28.17 -23.02 -10.17
CA ALA A 8 27.09 -22.22 -10.76
C ALA A 8 25.70 -22.76 -10.36
N PHE A 9 25.52 -24.08 -10.35
CA PHE A 9 24.26 -24.71 -9.91
C PHE A 9 23.95 -24.43 -8.44
N ILE A 10 24.95 -24.54 -7.55
CA ILE A 10 24.82 -24.19 -6.13
C ILE A 10 24.48 -22.70 -5.96
N MET A 11 25.13 -21.82 -6.71
CA MET A 11 24.84 -20.38 -6.69
C MET A 11 23.38 -20.09 -7.07
N VAL A 12 22.87 -20.74 -8.12
CA VAL A 12 21.47 -20.60 -8.53
C VAL A 12 20.52 -21.10 -7.44
N ILE A 13 20.81 -22.24 -6.82
CA ILE A 13 19.99 -22.76 -5.71
C ILE A 13 19.97 -21.76 -4.55
N LEU A 14 21.13 -21.21 -4.16
CA LEU A 14 21.21 -20.23 -3.09
C LEU A 14 20.41 -18.96 -3.41
N LEU A 15 20.46 -18.48 -4.66
CA LEU A 15 19.66 -17.34 -5.10
C LEU A 15 18.15 -17.63 -5.06
N VAL A 16 17.73 -18.81 -5.51
CA VAL A 16 16.32 -19.22 -5.45
C VAL A 16 15.84 -19.33 -3.99
N LEU A 17 16.64 -19.92 -3.11
CA LEU A 17 16.33 -20.01 -1.68
C LEU A 17 16.28 -18.64 -1.02
N LEU A 18 17.18 -17.72 -1.39
CA LEU A 18 17.20 -16.36 -0.86
C LEU A 18 15.94 -15.59 -1.29
N ILE A 19 15.62 -15.58 -2.58
CA ILE A 19 14.45 -14.86 -3.11
C ILE A 19 13.15 -15.49 -2.60
N GLY A 20 13.05 -16.82 -2.64
CA GLY A 20 11.89 -17.56 -2.13
C GLY A 20 11.70 -17.36 -0.63
N GLY A 21 12.78 -17.42 0.14
CA GLY A 21 12.75 -17.14 1.58
C GLY A 21 12.31 -15.71 1.90
N MET A 22 12.82 -14.72 1.15
CA MET A 22 12.41 -13.33 1.30
C MET A 22 10.93 -13.12 0.97
N TYR A 23 10.44 -13.71 -0.11
CA TYR A 23 9.02 -13.66 -0.48
C TYR A 23 8.12 -14.23 0.63
N VAL A 24 8.46 -15.43 1.12
CA VAL A 24 7.71 -16.07 2.22
C VAL A 24 7.74 -15.21 3.47
N TYR A 25 8.89 -14.61 3.80
CA TYR A 25 9.02 -13.75 4.96
C TYR A 25 8.16 -12.48 4.84
N ILE A 26 8.16 -11.82 3.68
CA ILE A 26 7.36 -10.60 3.43
C ILE A 26 5.86 -10.91 3.55
N GLU A 27 5.39 -12.00 2.93
CA GLU A 27 4.00 -12.45 3.03
C GLU A 27 3.60 -12.77 4.47
N TRP A 28 4.46 -13.51 5.18
CA TRP A 28 4.22 -13.84 6.58
C TRP A 28 4.14 -12.58 7.44
N TYR A 29 5.10 -11.66 7.29
CA TYR A 29 5.12 -10.42 8.05
C TYR A 29 3.88 -9.56 7.75
N GLY A 30 3.52 -9.40 6.47
CA GLY A 30 2.35 -8.61 6.07
C GLY A 30 1.02 -9.15 6.61
N ARG A 31 0.87 -10.49 6.71
CA ARG A 31 -0.35 -11.12 7.23
C ARG A 31 -0.46 -11.13 8.75
N ASN A 32 0.67 -11.11 9.45
CA ASN A 32 0.73 -11.17 10.91
C ASN A 32 0.98 -9.79 11.55
N CYS A 33 1.06 -8.72 10.77
CA CYS A 33 1.04 -7.37 11.29
C CYS A 33 -0.33 -7.07 11.89
N GLU A 34 -0.40 -7.00 13.21
CA GLU A 34 -1.62 -6.58 13.90
C GLU A 34 -1.68 -5.06 13.99
N PRO A 35 -2.79 -4.43 13.55
CA PRO A 35 -2.98 -3.01 13.75
C PRO A 35 -3.19 -2.68 15.23
N GLU A 36 -2.69 -1.52 15.65
CA GLU A 36 -2.93 -0.97 16.98
C GLU A 36 -3.88 0.22 16.90
N LYS A 37 -4.53 0.56 18.02
CA LYS A 37 -5.36 1.77 18.09
C LYS A 37 -4.48 3.01 17.97
N ALA A 38 -4.95 3.97 17.19
CA ALA A 38 -4.26 5.23 16.95
C ALA A 38 -5.25 6.39 16.81
N ASP A 39 -4.74 7.62 16.79
CA ASP A 39 -5.57 8.81 16.57
C ASP A 39 -6.04 8.92 15.11
N ALA A 40 -5.21 8.51 14.16
CA ALA A 40 -5.54 8.57 12.72
C ALA A 40 -4.93 7.41 11.92
N ILE A 41 -5.58 7.07 10.82
CA ILE A 41 -5.07 6.16 9.77
C ILE A 41 -4.48 7.01 8.65
N ILE A 42 -3.22 6.78 8.28
CA ILE A 42 -2.57 7.49 7.17
C ILE A 42 -2.54 6.60 5.93
N VAL A 43 -3.15 7.07 4.84
CA VAL A 43 -3.13 6.41 3.52
C VAL A 43 -2.04 7.07 2.69
N LEU A 44 -0.94 6.35 2.49
CA LEU A 44 0.16 6.80 1.66
C LEU A 44 -0.21 6.78 0.17
N GLY A 45 0.14 7.85 -0.53
CA GLY A 45 -0.01 7.99 -1.98
C GLY A 45 0.78 6.93 -2.77
N ALA A 46 0.30 6.60 -3.97
CA ALA A 46 0.94 5.63 -4.87
C ALA A 46 0.89 6.09 -6.33
N ALA A 47 -0.25 5.91 -7.00
CA ALA A 47 -0.48 6.39 -8.36
C ALA A 47 -1.98 6.46 -8.63
N VAL A 48 -2.38 7.46 -9.41
CA VAL A 48 -3.72 7.55 -10.02
C VAL A 48 -3.59 7.29 -11.52
N TRP A 49 -4.33 6.31 -12.01
CA TRP A 49 -4.41 5.98 -13.43
C TRP A 49 -5.58 6.73 -14.08
N LYS A 50 -5.74 6.57 -15.40
CA LYS A 50 -6.82 7.22 -16.15
C LYS A 50 -8.21 6.87 -15.60
N ASP A 51 -8.39 5.63 -15.17
CA ASP A 51 -9.69 5.09 -14.74
C ASP A 51 -9.90 5.14 -13.21
N GLY A 52 -8.97 5.75 -12.46
CA GLY A 52 -9.07 5.91 -11.01
C GLY A 52 -7.79 5.51 -10.24
N PRO A 53 -7.90 5.22 -8.93
CA PRO A 53 -6.77 4.76 -8.13
C PRO A 53 -6.08 3.54 -8.75
N SER A 54 -4.75 3.52 -8.74
CA SER A 54 -3.99 2.33 -9.16
C SER A 54 -4.28 1.15 -8.21
N PRO A 55 -4.03 -0.11 -8.61
CA PRO A 55 -4.24 -1.28 -7.76
C PRO A 55 -3.53 -1.16 -6.40
N ALA A 56 -2.30 -0.63 -6.38
CA ALA A 56 -1.56 -0.39 -5.15
C ALA A 56 -2.21 0.67 -4.25
N LEU A 57 -2.75 1.75 -4.83
CA LEU A 57 -3.50 2.75 -4.06
C LEU A 57 -4.82 2.17 -3.54
N LEU A 58 -5.50 1.35 -4.34
CA LEU A 58 -6.76 0.70 -3.98
C LEU A 58 -6.61 -0.25 -2.80
N GLU A 59 -5.56 -1.08 -2.76
CA GLU A 59 -5.29 -1.96 -1.61
C GLU A 59 -5.08 -1.16 -0.31
N ARG A 60 -4.41 0.00 -0.39
CA ARG A 60 -4.22 0.88 0.77
C ARG A 60 -5.54 1.51 1.23
N ILE A 61 -6.39 1.92 0.28
CA ILE A 61 -7.74 2.42 0.56
C ILE A 61 -8.59 1.32 1.23
N ASN A 62 -8.55 0.09 0.71
CA ASN A 62 -9.29 -1.05 1.25
C ASN A 62 -8.87 -1.34 2.71
N LEU A 63 -7.57 -1.34 2.98
CA LEU A 63 -7.05 -1.54 4.33
C LEU A 63 -7.48 -0.40 5.26
N ALA A 64 -7.36 0.85 4.83
CA ALA A 64 -7.76 2.01 5.63
C ALA A 64 -9.25 2.01 5.96
N GLU A 65 -10.10 1.67 4.98
CA GLU A 65 -11.54 1.47 5.19
C GLU A 65 -11.79 0.39 6.24
N THR A 66 -11.11 -0.75 6.12
CA THR A 66 -11.25 -1.87 7.05
C THR A 66 -10.88 -1.43 8.47
N LEU A 67 -9.73 -0.79 8.65
CA LEU A 67 -9.25 -0.32 9.95
C LEU A 67 -10.20 0.71 10.57
N TYR A 68 -10.69 1.65 9.76
CA TYR A 68 -11.65 2.66 10.23
C TYR A 68 -12.96 2.03 10.69
N ARG A 69 -13.52 1.11 9.90
CA ARG A 69 -14.78 0.42 10.25
C ARG A 69 -14.65 -0.45 11.51
N HIS A 70 -13.46 -0.99 11.77
CA HIS A 70 -13.17 -1.73 13.01
C HIS A 70 -12.86 -0.82 14.21
N GLY A 71 -12.83 0.51 14.03
CA GLY A 71 -12.64 1.46 15.12
C GLY A 71 -11.20 1.58 15.61
N TYR A 72 -10.21 1.29 14.75
CA TYR A 72 -8.79 1.47 15.08
C TYR A 72 -8.39 2.95 15.18
N ALA A 73 -9.07 3.82 14.43
CA ALA A 73 -8.94 5.27 14.54
C ALA A 73 -10.25 5.96 14.17
N HIS A 74 -10.37 7.24 14.54
CA HIS A 74 -11.55 8.07 14.27
C HIS A 74 -11.38 9.00 13.07
N ALA A 75 -10.16 9.12 12.54
CA ALA A 75 -9.84 9.95 11.39
C ALA A 75 -8.99 9.18 10.36
N ILE A 76 -9.15 9.51 9.09
CA ILE A 76 -8.33 9.04 7.98
C ILE A 76 -7.67 10.24 7.33
N ILE A 77 -6.36 10.17 7.12
CA ILE A 77 -5.58 11.17 6.39
C ILE A 77 -5.09 10.53 5.11
N THR A 78 -5.59 10.99 3.98
CA THR A 78 -5.14 10.59 2.65
C THR A 78 -4.05 11.53 2.18
N THR A 79 -2.99 11.00 1.59
CA THR A 79 -1.81 11.79 1.21
C THR A 79 -1.43 11.55 -0.24
N GLY A 80 -0.75 12.53 -0.83
CA GLY A 80 -0.12 12.41 -2.14
C GLY A 80 -0.60 13.46 -3.13
N GLY A 81 0.37 14.09 -3.79
CA GLY A 81 0.13 15.14 -4.78
C GLY A 81 -0.25 14.61 -6.16
N VAL A 82 -0.08 15.48 -7.16
CA VAL A 82 -0.36 15.16 -8.57
C VAL A 82 0.75 14.28 -9.15
N GLY A 83 0.36 13.09 -9.61
CA GLY A 83 1.26 12.16 -10.29
C GLY A 83 1.45 12.48 -11.78
N SER A 84 2.36 11.78 -12.45
CA SER A 84 2.71 12.04 -13.86
C SER A 84 1.63 11.63 -14.87
N PHE A 85 0.68 10.78 -14.49
CA PHE A 85 -0.26 10.14 -15.42
C PHE A 85 -1.68 10.71 -15.37
N ASN A 86 -2.08 11.33 -14.26
CA ASN A 86 -3.41 11.88 -14.06
C ASN A 86 -3.29 13.19 -13.25
N PRO A 87 -3.96 14.28 -13.66
CA PRO A 87 -3.94 15.54 -12.92
C PRO A 87 -4.61 15.47 -11.54
N THR A 88 -5.33 14.39 -11.23
CA THR A 88 -5.96 14.18 -9.92
C THR A 88 -4.89 13.83 -8.88
N PRO A 89 -4.79 14.59 -7.77
CA PRO A 89 -3.92 14.22 -6.67
C PRO A 89 -4.27 12.86 -6.07
N GLU A 90 -3.27 12.10 -5.66
CA GLU A 90 -3.47 10.77 -5.05
C GLU A 90 -4.28 10.84 -3.76
N GLY A 91 -4.00 11.83 -2.91
CA GLY A 91 -4.76 12.06 -1.68
C GLY A 91 -6.24 12.30 -1.98
N ARG A 92 -6.53 13.15 -2.97
CA ARG A 92 -7.91 13.42 -3.42
C ARG A 92 -8.60 12.19 -3.98
N ALA A 93 -7.92 11.43 -4.84
CA ALA A 93 -8.47 10.20 -5.40
C ALA A 93 -8.81 9.17 -4.31
N ALA A 94 -7.95 9.04 -3.29
CA ALA A 94 -8.20 8.16 -2.15
C ALA A 94 -9.35 8.65 -1.27
N ARG A 95 -9.43 9.96 -0.99
CA ARG A 95 -10.52 10.55 -0.22
C ARG A 95 -11.87 10.36 -0.90
N ASP A 96 -11.96 10.68 -2.19
CA ASP A 96 -13.19 10.56 -2.95
C ASP A 96 -13.67 9.11 -3.02
N GLU A 97 -12.74 8.15 -3.11
CA GLU A 97 -13.06 6.73 -3.08
C GLU A 97 -13.58 6.26 -1.71
N LEU A 98 -12.97 6.70 -0.59
CA LEU A 98 -13.47 6.39 0.75
C LEU A 98 -14.88 6.96 1.00
N ILE A 99 -15.13 8.19 0.55
CA ILE A 99 -16.45 8.82 0.65
C ILE A 99 -17.48 8.09 -0.21
N ARG A 100 -17.11 7.68 -1.43
CA ARG A 100 -17.97 6.87 -2.32
C ARG A 100 -18.40 5.56 -1.65
N ARG A 101 -17.55 4.99 -0.80
CA ARG A 101 -17.82 3.77 -0.02
C ARG A 101 -18.56 4.01 1.30
N GLY A 102 -18.97 5.25 1.56
CA GLY A 102 -19.81 5.60 2.69
C GLY A 102 -19.06 5.92 3.98
N ILE A 103 -17.75 6.19 3.92
CA ILE A 103 -17.06 6.85 5.04
C ILE A 103 -17.46 8.32 5.06
N SER A 104 -17.77 8.87 6.23
CA SER A 104 -18.15 10.28 6.36
C SER A 104 -17.03 11.20 5.89
N GLY A 105 -17.35 12.21 5.08
CA GLY A 105 -16.37 13.18 4.60
C GLY A 105 -15.71 14.00 5.71
N ASP A 106 -16.36 14.12 6.87
CA ASP A 106 -15.81 14.80 8.06
C ASP A 106 -14.73 13.99 8.78
N ALA A 107 -14.66 12.69 8.49
CA ALA A 107 -13.64 11.79 9.03
C ALA A 107 -12.44 11.63 8.09
N VAL A 108 -12.49 12.18 6.86
CA VAL A 108 -11.45 11.98 5.84
C VAL A 108 -10.83 13.32 5.43
N TYR A 109 -9.57 13.49 5.84
CA TYR A 109 -8.73 14.63 5.52
C TYR A 109 -7.83 14.29 4.33
N GLU A 110 -7.60 15.24 3.44
CA GLU A 110 -6.67 15.09 2.32
C GLU A 110 -5.50 16.06 2.45
N GLU A 111 -4.30 15.55 2.17
CA GLU A 111 -3.08 16.30 1.96
C GLU A 111 -2.65 16.07 0.50
N THR A 112 -2.52 17.15 -0.27
CA THR A 112 -2.28 17.08 -1.73
C THR A 112 -1.11 17.95 -2.20
N HIS A 113 -0.41 18.63 -1.30
CA HIS A 113 0.70 19.51 -1.65
C HIS A 113 2.00 18.69 -1.75
N LEU A 114 2.71 18.88 -2.86
CA LEU A 114 4.09 18.42 -2.98
C LEU A 114 4.98 19.40 -2.22
N PHE A 115 5.88 18.88 -1.38
CA PHE A 115 6.91 19.67 -0.67
C PHE A 115 7.81 20.43 -1.64
#